data_AF-A0A2G0CH53-F1
#
_entry.id   AF-A0A2G0CH53-F1
#
_cell.length_a   1.000
_cell.length_b   1.000
_cell.length_c   1.000
_cell.angle_alpha   90.00
_cell.angle_beta   90.00
_cell.angle_gamma   90.00
#
_symmetry.space_group_name_H-M   'P 1'
#
loop_
_entity.id
_entity.type
_entity.pdbx_description
1 polymer ?
#
loop_
_entity_poly.entity_id
_entity_poly.type
_entity_poly.pdbx_seq_one_letter_code
_entity_poly.pdbx_strand_id
1 'polypeptide(L)'
;MGAGTPALLRLFNGYWSGWRRYADFGGRSTVREYLSFLIINASVGFLLAVLGERHELFAGLKWIYACAALVPGLAVTVRVLRALLGTGK
;
A
#
# COMPACT_ATOMS: atom_id res chain seq x y z
N MET A 1 -20.86 17.58 16.30
CA MET A 1 -19.55 17.71 15.64
C MET A 1 -18.97 16.32 15.44
N GLY A 2 -19.13 15.74 14.24
CA GLY A 2 -18.64 14.39 13.97
C GLY A 2 -17.11 14.37 14.03
N ALA A 3 -16.54 13.54 14.89
CA ALA A 3 -15.10 13.28 14.88
C ALA A 3 -14.74 12.73 13.49
N GLY A 4 -14.21 13.60 12.63
CA GLY A 4 -13.72 13.20 11.32
C GLY A 4 -12.76 12.05 11.53
N THR A 5 -13.01 10.92 10.88
CA THR A 5 -12.21 9.70 11.04
C THR A 5 -10.72 10.07 10.99
N PRO A 6 -9.93 9.75 12.04
CA PRO A 6 -8.54 10.17 12.11
C PRO A 6 -7.79 9.75 10.85
N ALA A 7 -6.89 10.62 10.38
CA ALA A 7 -6.16 10.41 9.12
C ALA A 7 -5.47 9.04 9.07
N LEU A 8 -4.97 8.57 10.21
CA LEU A 8 -4.38 7.24 10.37
C LEU A 8 -5.34 6.10 10.04
N LEU A 9 -6.59 6.16 10.52
CA LEU A 9 -7.60 5.13 10.20
C LEU A 9 -7.96 5.12 8.71
N ARG A 10 -7.91 6.28 8.05
CA ARG A 10 -8.15 6.37 6.60
C ARG A 10 -7.01 5.72 5.81
N LEU A 11 -5.76 5.98 6.19
CA LEU A 11 -4.57 5.34 5.59
C LEU A 11 -4.60 3.83 5.79
N PHE A 12 -4.89 3.39 7.02
CA PHE A 12 -5.00 1.98 7.36
C PHE A 12 -6.08 1.27 6.55
N ASN A 13 -7.27 1.86 6.43
CA ASN A 13 -8.35 1.30 5.63
C ASN A 13 -7.97 1.18 4.14
N GLY A 14 -7.27 2.18 3.58
CA GLY A 14 -6.80 2.12 2.19
C GLY A 14 -5.70 1.08 1.97
N TYR A 15 -4.85 0.84 2.96
CA TYR A 15 -3.88 -0.26 2.92
C TYR A 15 -4.56 -1.62 3.01
N TRP A 16 -5.48 -1.79 3.97
CA TRP A 16 -6.23 -3.02 4.13
C TRP A 16 -7.07 -3.36 2.89
N SER A 17 -7.67 -2.37 2.25
CA SER A 17 -8.42 -2.60 1.00
C SER A 17 -7.52 -3.10 -0.13
N GLY A 18 -6.29 -2.60 -0.22
CA GLY A 18 -5.29 -3.06 -1.19
C GLY A 18 -4.96 -4.54 -1.03
N TRP A 19 -4.73 -4.98 0.21
CA TRP A 19 -4.52 -6.40 0.54
C TRP A 19 -5.77 -7.24 0.34
N ARG A 20 -6.96 -6.77 0.73
CA ARG A 20 -8.20 -7.55 0.59
C ARG A 20 -8.62 -7.73 -0.86
N ARG A 21 -8.42 -6.70 -1.68
CA ARG A 21 -8.84 -6.67 -3.08
C ARG A 21 -7.70 -7.01 -4.04
N TYR A 22 -6.56 -7.53 -3.58
CA TYR A 22 -5.37 -7.70 -4.42
C TYR A 22 -5.64 -8.48 -5.73
N ALA A 23 -6.54 -9.47 -5.70
CA ALA A 23 -6.93 -10.27 -6.87
C ALA A 23 -8.05 -9.62 -7.73
N ASP A 24 -8.65 -8.54 -7.24
CA ASP A 24 -9.64 -7.76 -7.97
C ASP A 24 -8.91 -6.64 -8.74
N PHE A 25 -8.78 -6.82 -10.05
CA PHE A 25 -8.23 -5.82 -10.97
C PHE A 25 -9.33 -4.93 -11.58
N GLY A 26 -10.60 -5.16 -11.21
CA GLY A 26 -11.77 -4.41 -11.63
C GLY A 26 -12.16 -3.33 -10.62
N GLY A 27 -12.43 -2.11 -11.11
CA GLY A 27 -12.94 -1.01 -10.29
C GLY A 27 -12.01 0.20 -10.23
N ARG A 28 -12.57 1.34 -9.80
CA ARG A 28 -11.85 2.60 -9.68
C ARG A 28 -11.18 2.68 -8.30
N SER A 29 -9.85 2.54 -8.25
CA SER A 29 -9.09 3.01 -7.07
C SER A 29 -8.85 4.50 -7.19
N THR A 30 -8.92 5.19 -6.05
CA THR A 30 -8.56 6.61 -5.98
C THR A 30 -7.05 6.76 -5.81
N VAL A 31 -6.48 7.87 -6.32
CA VAL A 31 -5.06 8.23 -6.10
C VAL A 31 -4.69 8.22 -4.62
N ARG A 32 -5.66 8.52 -3.75
CA ARG A 32 -5.51 8.50 -2.29
C ARG A 32 -5.26 7.10 -1.72
N GLU A 33 -5.88 6.08 -2.29
CA GLU A 33 -5.69 4.67 -1.91
C GLU A 33 -4.27 4.21 -2.28
N TYR A 34 -3.79 4.62 -3.46
CA TYR A 34 -2.40 4.41 -3.87
C TYR A 34 -1.40 5.08 -2.94
N LEU A 35 -1.61 6.35 -2.58
CA LEU A 35 -0.74 7.04 -1.61
C LEU A 35 -0.74 6.36 -0.23
N SER A 36 -1.88 5.80 0.20
CA SER A 36 -1.96 5.05 1.47
C SER A 36 -1.08 3.81 1.42
N PHE A 37 -1.11 3.09 0.30
CA PHE A 37 -0.28 1.90 0.07
C PHE A 37 1.21 2.25 -0.01
N LEU A 38 1.55 3.34 -0.71
CA LEU A 38 2.93 3.83 -0.84
C LEU A 38 3.49 4.25 0.53
N ILE A 39 2.77 5.07 1.29
CA ILE A 39 3.22 5.59 2.58
C ILE A 39 3.43 4.45 3.57
N ILE A 40 2.50 3.50 3.67
CA ILE A 40 2.61 2.40 4.65
C ILE A 40 3.75 1.46 4.27
N ASN A 41 3.91 1.09 2.99
CA ASN A 41 5.05 0.27 2.58
C ASN A 41 6.38 0.99 2.73
N ALA A 42 6.44 2.30 2.47
CA ALA A 42 7.62 3.11 2.71
C ALA A 42 7.97 3.18 4.20
N SER A 43 6.99 3.36 5.09
CA SER A 43 7.19 3.35 6.54
C SER A 43 7.68 1.99 7.04
N VAL A 44 7.07 0.89 6.59
CA VAL A 44 7.50 -0.47 6.98
C VAL A 44 8.90 -0.77 6.43
N GLY A 45 9.16 -0.42 5.17
CA GLY A 45 10.48 -0.59 4.55
C GLY A 45 11.58 0.22 5.25
N PHE A 46 11.28 1.46 5.64
CA PHE A 46 12.19 2.30 6.42
C PHE A 46 12.48 1.69 7.79
N LEU A 47 11.45 1.23 8.52
CA LEU A 47 11.62 0.55 9.80
C LEU A 47 12.48 -0.71 9.65
N LEU A 48 12.17 -1.58 8.69
CA LEU A 48 12.95 -2.80 8.45
C LEU A 48 14.39 -2.51 8.02
N ALA A 49 14.66 -1.40 7.33
CA ALA A 49 16.03 -1.00 7.00
C ALA A 49 16.81 -0.59 8.27
N VAL A 50 16.23 0.26 9.12
CA VAL A 50 16.87 0.71 10.37
C VAL A 50 17.09 -0.45 11.35
N LEU A 51 16.14 -1.38 11.43
CA LEU A 51 16.23 -2.59 12.26
C LEU A 51 17.18 -3.64 11.66
N GLY A 52 17.26 -3.73 10.32
CA GLY A 52 18.15 -4.62 9.58
C GLY A 52 19.63 -4.37 9.83
N GLU A 53 20.02 -3.12 10.05
CA GLU A 53 21.38 -2.73 10.44
C GLU A 53 21.81 -3.34 11.79
N ARG A 54 20.83 -3.70 12.65
CA ARG A 54 21.09 -4.21 14.01
C ARG A 54 20.97 -5.72 14.14
N HIS A 55 20.26 -6.40 13.25
CA HIS A 55 20.00 -7.83 13.33
C HIS A 55 19.73 -8.45 11.95
N GLU A 56 20.45 -9.52 11.62
CA GLU A 56 20.33 -10.23 10.33
C GLU A 56 18.93 -10.80 10.06
N LEU A 57 18.19 -11.11 11.13
CA LEU A 57 16.80 -11.60 11.04
C LEU A 57 15.89 -10.58 10.34
N PHE A 58 16.09 -9.28 10.59
CA PHE A 58 15.33 -8.23 9.93
C PHE A 58 15.75 -8.02 8.46
N ALA A 59 17.00 -8.36 8.10
CA ALA A 59 17.46 -8.34 6.71
C ALA A 59 16.73 -9.41 5.86
N GLY A 60 16.56 -10.62 6.40
CA GLY A 60 15.74 -11.66 5.76
C GLY A 60 14.26 -11.28 5.69
N LEU A 61 13.71 -10.74 6.78
CA LEU A 61 12.31 -10.32 6.85
C LEU A 61 11.99 -9.18 5.87
N LYS A 62 12.93 -8.26 5.62
CA LYS A 62 12.81 -7.21 4.61
C LYS A 62 12.54 -7.78 3.22
N TRP A 63 13.24 -8.83 2.82
CA TRP A 63 13.04 -9.46 1.51
C TRP A 63 11.68 -10.13 1.41
N ILE A 64 11.27 -10.88 2.44
CA ILE A 64 9.96 -11.53 2.48
C ILE A 64 8.84 -10.48 2.40
N TYR A 65 8.95 -9.41 3.17
CA TYR A 65 7.98 -8.31 3.16
C TYR A 65 7.93 -7.64 1.78
N ALA A 66 9.08 -7.36 1.16
CA ALA A 66 9.13 -6.74 -0.16
C ALA A 66 8.43 -7.61 -1.23
N CYS A 67 8.66 -8.93 -1.22
CA CYS A 67 7.97 -9.85 -2.12
C CYS A 67 6.46 -9.89 -1.87
N ALA A 68 6.04 -9.93 -0.59
CA ALA A 68 4.64 -9.97 -0.23
C ALA A 68 3.91 -8.66 -0.60
N ALA A 69 4.55 -7.51 -0.42
CA ALA A 69 3.99 -6.19 -0.74
C ALA A 69 3.93 -5.91 -2.24
N LEU A 70 4.74 -6.61 -3.04
CA LEU A 70 4.84 -6.44 -4.50
C LEU A 70 3.49 -6.76 -5.19
N VAL A 71 2.85 -7.87 -4.82
CA VAL A 71 1.58 -8.32 -5.42
C VAL A 71 0.46 -7.29 -5.25
N PRO A 72 0.10 -6.85 -4.03
CA PRO A 72 -0.94 -5.83 -3.86
C PRO A 72 -0.47 -4.45 -4.36
N GLY A 73 0.83 -4.13 -4.32
CA GLY A 73 1.38 -2.90 -4.89
C GLY A 73 1.15 -2.79 -6.40
N LEU A 74 1.38 -3.88 -7.14
CA LEU A 74 1.09 -3.96 -8.58
C LEU A 74 -0.41 -3.83 -8.85
N ALA A 75 -1.25 -4.52 -8.07
CA ALA A 75 -2.70 -4.46 -8.23
C ALA A 75 -3.25 -3.03 -8.05
N VAL A 76 -2.82 -2.32 -7.00
CA VAL A 76 -3.23 -0.92 -6.76
C VAL A 76 -2.72 0.01 -7.87
N THR A 77 -1.48 -0.20 -8.34
CA THR A 77 -0.90 0.57 -9.45
C THR A 77 -1.71 0.42 -10.73
N VAL A 78 -2.06 -0.81 -11.12
CA VAL A 78 -2.88 -1.10 -12.30
C VAL A 78 -4.26 -0.43 -12.21
N ARG A 79 -4.89 -0.44 -11.02
CA ARG A 79 -6.21 0.21 -10.84
C ARG A 79 -6.13 1.73 -10.95
N VAL A 80 -5.11 2.37 -10.38
CA VAL A 80 -4.93 3.82 -10.51
C VAL A 80 -4.58 4.21 -11.94
N LEU A 81 -3.70 3.45 -12.60
CA LEU A 81 -3.38 3.68 -14.00
C LEU A 81 -4.64 3.57 -14.87
N ARG A 82 -5.48 2.56 -14.64
CA ARG A 82 -6.77 2.43 -15.31
C ARG A 82 -7.73 3.58 -14.99
N ALA A 83 -7.75 4.06 -13.75
CA ALA A 83 -8.58 5.20 -13.37
C ALA A 83 -8.13 6.50 -14.05
N LEU A 84 -6.81 6.70 -14.24
CA LEU A 84 -6.20 7.88 -14.88
C LEU A 84 -6.25 7.82 -16.41
N LEU A 85 -6.05 6.64 -17.01
CA LEU A 85 -6.09 6.45 -18.47
C LEU A 85 -7.54 6.31 -18.98
N GLY A 86 -8.47 5.85 -18.15
CA GLY A 86 -9.89 5.76 -18.47
C GLY A 86 -10.63 7.10 -18.41
N THR A 87 -9.97 8.19 -18.04
CA THR A 87 -10.48 9.56 -18.18
C THR A 87 -10.30 10.03 -19.63
N GLY A 88 -11.16 9.51 -20.50
CA GLY A 88 -11.19 9.84 -21.92
C GLY A 88 -12.48 9.42 -22.64
N LYS A 89 -13.56 9.13 -21.91
CA LYS A 89 -14.95 9.07 -22.38
C LYS A 89 -15.90 9.41 -21.23
#